data_AF-A0A4R8BV31-F1
#
_entry.id   AF-A0A4R8BV31-F1
#
_cell.length_a   1.000
_cell.length_b   1.000
_cell.length_c   1.000
_cell.angle_alpha   90.00
_cell.angle_beta   90.00
_cell.angle_gamma   90.00
#
_symmetry.space_group_name_H-M   'P 1'
#
loop_
_entity.id
_entity.type
_entity.pdbx_description
1 polymer ?
#
loop_
_entity_poly.entity_id
_entity_poly.type
_entity_poly.pdbx_seq_one_letter_code
_entity_poly.pdbx_strand_id
1 'polypeptide(L)'
;MGGFEQYHPPSDSQWAEAYRTGLIALDTNALLDLYKFSPTAREQYLDVLTQVKDQLFVPHQVALEFHRNRIGTVKKHLAELDKNHEEVRRLAKQLEDSINRIGKRNLQTDQLRAAQSSIQSIESLSKSVIDSYAPIPRDMGHGIDEVLARLIELLDGHVGNQPTPETLAADQEEGRRRFAEKIAPGFADTDKDHGINGDYLLWAEIKRACAANPRPVLLVTNDVTKGDWIFESGGIAVGAHVNLI
;
A
#
# COMPACT_ATOMS: atom_id res chain seq x y z
N MET A 1 2.06 -33.59 -16.63
CA MET A 1 2.63 -33.47 -15.28
C MET A 1 1.57 -32.82 -14.42
N GLY A 2 0.61 -33.61 -13.91
CA GLY A 2 -0.46 -33.07 -13.06
C GLY A 2 -0.03 -33.08 -11.59
N GLY A 3 -0.31 -32.02 -10.85
CA GLY A 3 -0.07 -31.89 -9.41
C GLY A 3 1.16 -31.08 -9.00
N PHE A 4 1.83 -30.41 -9.95
CA PHE A 4 3.01 -29.56 -9.69
C PHE A 4 2.87 -28.15 -10.28
N GLU A 5 1.68 -27.79 -10.76
CA GLU A 5 1.38 -26.52 -11.41
C GLU A 5 1.73 -25.33 -10.52
N GLN A 6 1.58 -25.45 -9.19
CA GLN A 6 1.95 -24.41 -8.22
C GLN A 6 3.46 -24.12 -8.13
N TYR A 7 4.32 -24.97 -8.71
CA TYR A 7 5.77 -24.76 -8.76
C TYR A 7 6.24 -24.11 -10.07
N HIS A 8 5.30 -23.78 -10.96
CA HIS A 8 5.59 -23.16 -12.25
C HIS A 8 5.04 -21.73 -12.26
N PRO A 9 5.77 -20.78 -12.89
CA PRO A 9 5.21 -19.45 -13.11
C PRO A 9 3.97 -19.55 -14.03
N PRO A 10 2.96 -18.68 -13.85
CA PRO A 10 1.83 -18.62 -14.77
C PRO A 10 2.33 -18.28 -16.19
N SER A 11 1.78 -18.97 -17.18
CA SER A 11 2.00 -18.69 -18.61
C SER A 11 1.38 -17.35 -19.02
N ASP A 12 1.82 -16.80 -20.14
CA ASP A 12 1.25 -15.57 -20.72
C ASP A 12 -0.26 -15.68 -20.94
N SER A 13 -0.76 -16.86 -21.33
CA SER A 13 -2.20 -17.11 -21.47
C SER A 13 -2.94 -17.07 -20.14
N GLN A 14 -2.35 -17.56 -19.05
CA GLN A 14 -2.96 -17.52 -17.72
C GLN A 14 -2.98 -16.08 -17.19
N TRP A 15 -1.93 -15.30 -17.42
CA TRP A 15 -1.92 -13.87 -17.11
C TRP A 15 -2.98 -13.10 -17.90
N ALA A 16 -3.07 -13.32 -19.21
CA ALA A 16 -4.07 -12.68 -20.06
C ALA A 16 -5.50 -13.02 -19.64
N GLU A 17 -5.75 -14.27 -19.23
CA GLU A 17 -7.04 -14.69 -18.67
C GLU A 17 -7.32 -13.99 -17.33
N ALA A 18 -6.36 -13.97 -16.42
CA ALA A 18 -6.51 -13.33 -15.11
C ALA A 18 -6.79 -11.82 -15.23
N TYR A 19 -6.14 -11.10 -16.16
CA TYR A 19 -6.42 -9.68 -16.40
C TYR A 19 -7.81 -9.41 -17.01
N ARG A 20 -8.36 -10.38 -17.74
CA ARG A 20 -9.63 -10.21 -18.47
C ARG A 20 -10.84 -10.61 -17.63
N THR A 21 -10.72 -11.66 -16.83
CA THR A 21 -11.86 -12.29 -16.13
C THR A 21 -11.61 -12.55 -14.65
N GLY A 22 -10.44 -12.17 -14.14
CA GLY A 22 -10.05 -12.45 -12.76
C GLY A 22 -10.83 -11.62 -11.75
N LEU A 23 -10.91 -12.13 -10.52
CA LEU A 23 -11.27 -11.34 -9.36
C LEU A 23 -10.01 -10.60 -8.88
N ILE A 24 -10.02 -9.28 -8.90
CA ILE A 24 -8.93 -8.44 -8.42
C ILE A 24 -9.18 -8.13 -6.95
N ALA A 25 -8.55 -8.90 -6.07
CA ALA A 25 -8.64 -8.69 -4.64
C ALA A 25 -7.63 -7.63 -4.18
N LEU A 26 -8.09 -6.61 -3.46
CA LEU A 26 -7.21 -5.57 -2.91
C LEU A 26 -6.84 -5.88 -1.46
N ASP A 27 -5.57 -5.68 -1.13
CA ASP A 27 -5.05 -5.71 0.24
C ASP A 27 -5.24 -4.33 0.94
N THR A 28 -5.19 -4.32 2.28
CA THR A 28 -5.23 -3.13 3.11
C THR A 28 -4.12 -2.15 2.74
N ASN A 29 -2.89 -2.63 2.51
CA ASN A 29 -1.76 -1.77 2.15
C ASN A 29 -1.98 -1.07 0.79
N ALA A 30 -2.58 -1.76 -0.18
CA ALA A 30 -2.88 -1.24 -1.50
C ALA A 30 -3.85 -0.03 -1.42
N LEU A 31 -4.80 -0.07 -0.49
CA LEU A 31 -5.71 1.04 -0.21
C LEU A 31 -5.05 2.15 0.63
N LEU A 32 -4.27 1.80 1.65
CA LEU A 32 -3.62 2.78 2.54
C LEU A 32 -2.55 3.60 1.82
N ASP A 33 -1.89 3.05 0.81
CA ASP A 33 -0.81 3.73 0.09
C ASP A 33 -1.29 4.90 -0.79
N LEU A 34 -2.59 4.98 -1.10
CA LEU A 34 -3.19 6.17 -1.70
C LEU A 34 -2.92 7.43 -0.88
N TYR A 35 -2.81 7.32 0.45
CA TYR A 35 -2.47 8.45 1.33
C TYR A 35 -0.99 8.82 1.33
N LYS A 36 -0.12 7.96 0.80
CA LYS A 36 1.34 8.17 0.71
C LYS A 36 1.78 8.59 -0.67
N PHE A 37 1.04 8.21 -1.71
CA PHE A 37 1.34 8.59 -3.09
C PHE A 37 1.30 10.10 -3.29
N SER A 38 2.16 10.57 -4.20
CA SER A 38 2.06 11.93 -4.73
C SER A 38 0.69 12.13 -5.38
N PRO A 39 0.18 13.36 -5.49
CA PRO A 39 -1.13 13.59 -6.10
C PRO A 39 -1.27 12.98 -7.50
N THR A 40 -0.24 13.09 -8.34
CA THR A 40 -0.24 12.50 -9.68
C THR A 40 -0.29 10.97 -9.64
N ALA A 41 0.52 10.32 -8.80
CA ALA A 41 0.52 8.87 -8.68
C ALA A 41 -0.79 8.34 -8.09
N ARG A 42 -1.40 9.10 -7.16
CA ARG A 42 -2.71 8.79 -6.60
C ARG A 42 -3.80 8.78 -7.66
N GLU A 43 -3.89 9.83 -8.48
CA GLU A 43 -4.90 9.89 -9.56
C GLU A 43 -4.69 8.76 -10.56
N GLN A 44 -3.45 8.49 -10.97
CA GLN A 44 -3.13 7.37 -11.86
C GLN A 44 -3.57 6.02 -11.27
N TYR A 45 -3.36 5.81 -9.97
CA TYR A 45 -3.78 4.59 -9.29
C TYR A 45 -5.30 4.46 -9.25
N LEU A 46 -6.01 5.54 -8.89
CA LEU A 46 -7.48 5.57 -8.88
C LEU A 46 -8.07 5.37 -10.29
N ASP A 47 -7.43 5.90 -11.33
CA ASP A 47 -7.85 5.72 -12.73
C ASP A 47 -7.72 4.26 -13.16
N VAL A 48 -6.64 3.59 -12.77
CA VAL A 48 -6.45 2.15 -13.03
C VAL A 48 -7.53 1.34 -12.33
N LEU A 49 -7.77 1.58 -11.04
CA LEU A 49 -8.82 0.87 -10.31
C LEU A 49 -10.21 1.12 -10.91
N THR A 50 -10.50 2.34 -11.36
CA THR A 50 -11.75 2.69 -12.06
C THR A 50 -11.94 1.87 -13.34
N GLN A 51 -10.88 1.65 -14.12
CA GLN A 51 -10.95 0.87 -15.35
C GLN A 51 -11.26 -0.60 -15.12
N VAL A 52 -10.85 -1.15 -13.97
CA VAL A 52 -11.07 -2.55 -13.61
C VAL A 52 -12.14 -2.73 -12.53
N LYS A 53 -12.96 -1.69 -12.28
CA LYS A 53 -13.91 -1.65 -11.16
C LYS A 53 -14.76 -2.92 -11.03
N ASP A 54 -15.30 -3.42 -12.15
CA ASP A 54 -16.21 -4.57 -12.17
C ASP A 54 -15.53 -5.90 -11.81
N GLN A 55 -14.19 -5.92 -11.79
CA GLN A 55 -13.37 -7.06 -11.35
C GLN A 55 -12.91 -6.92 -9.89
N LEU A 56 -13.06 -5.73 -9.28
CA LEU A 56 -12.56 -5.48 -7.93
C LEU A 56 -13.33 -6.26 -6.87
N PHE A 57 -12.59 -6.67 -5.85
CA PHE A 57 -13.13 -7.24 -4.63
C PHE A 57 -12.30 -6.76 -3.44
N VAL A 58 -12.99 -6.26 -2.42
CA VAL A 58 -12.35 -5.86 -1.17
C VAL A 58 -12.88 -6.76 -0.07
N PRO A 59 -12.07 -7.68 0.47
CA PRO A 59 -12.43 -8.44 1.66
C PRO A 59 -12.96 -7.52 2.77
N HIS A 60 -14.00 -7.93 3.48
CA HIS A 60 -14.50 -7.21 4.65
C HIS A 60 -13.38 -6.98 5.68
N GLN A 61 -12.50 -7.96 5.87
CA GLN A 61 -11.33 -7.79 6.75
C GLN A 61 -10.43 -6.63 6.29
N VAL A 62 -10.19 -6.50 4.98
CA VAL A 62 -9.39 -5.41 4.40
C VAL A 62 -10.06 -4.05 4.63
N ALA A 63 -11.37 -3.96 4.39
CA ALA A 63 -12.13 -2.74 4.66
C ALA A 63 -12.06 -2.34 6.15
N LEU A 64 -12.19 -3.31 7.06
CA LEU A 64 -12.10 -3.10 8.51
C LEU A 64 -10.72 -2.57 8.91
N GLU A 65 -9.64 -3.19 8.43
CA GLU A 65 -8.28 -2.77 8.72
C GLU A 65 -7.97 -1.41 8.13
N PHE A 66 -8.41 -1.14 6.90
CA PHE A 66 -8.27 0.17 6.27
C PHE A 66 -8.88 1.24 7.18
N HIS A 67 -10.13 1.07 7.62
CA HIS A 67 -10.78 2.05 8.49
C HIS A 67 -10.08 2.23 9.85
N ARG A 68 -9.56 1.14 10.45
CA ARG A 68 -8.81 1.19 11.71
C ARG A 68 -7.48 1.93 11.57
N ASN A 69 -6.77 1.70 10.47
CA ASN A 69 -5.39 2.14 10.30
C ASN A 69 -5.25 3.46 9.53
N ARG A 70 -6.25 3.86 8.73
CA ARG A 70 -6.23 5.05 7.85
C ARG A 70 -5.72 6.31 8.54
N ILE A 71 -6.32 6.69 9.67
CA ILE A 71 -5.98 7.93 10.37
C ILE A 71 -4.53 7.89 10.88
N GLY A 72 -4.10 6.74 11.41
CA GLY A 72 -2.72 6.53 11.85
C GLY A 72 -1.72 6.65 10.70
N THR A 73 -2.02 6.04 9.55
CA THR A 73 -1.22 6.11 8.33
C THR A 73 -1.07 7.55 7.83
N VAL A 74 -2.17 8.29 7.72
CA VAL A 74 -2.17 9.71 7.33
C VAL A 74 -1.29 10.52 8.25
N LYS A 75 -1.52 10.43 9.57
CA LYS A 75 -0.76 11.17 10.58
C LYS A 75 0.74 10.87 10.49
N LYS A 76 1.10 9.58 10.38
CA LYS A 76 2.50 9.16 10.28
C LYS A 76 3.18 9.72 9.04
N HIS A 77 2.52 9.65 7.89
CA HIS A 77 3.09 10.11 6.63
C HIS A 77 3.28 11.64 6.61
N LEU A 78 2.29 12.41 7.06
CA LEU A 78 2.40 13.87 7.14
C LEU A 78 3.51 14.32 8.10
N ALA A 79 3.64 13.65 9.25
CA ALA A 79 4.72 13.92 10.20
C ALA A 79 6.11 13.60 9.62
N GLU A 80 6.21 12.54 8.81
CA GLU A 80 7.45 12.19 8.10
C GLU A 80 7.82 13.24 7.06
N LEU A 81 6.86 13.74 6.28
CA LEU A 81 7.09 14.82 5.32
C LEU A 81 7.54 16.11 6.01
N ASP A 82 6.87 16.51 7.11
CA ASP A 82 7.24 17.69 7.89
C ASP A 82 8.67 17.55 8.44
N LYS A 83 9.02 16.39 9.01
CA LYS A 83 10.38 16.09 9.50
C LYS A 83 11.43 16.16 8.39
N ASN A 84 11.13 15.60 7.21
CA ASN A 84 12.04 15.64 6.07
C ASN A 84 12.26 17.07 5.56
N HIS A 85 11.22 17.92 5.57
CA HIS A 85 11.35 19.33 5.23
C HIS A 85 12.18 20.12 6.25
N GLU A 86 12.00 19.86 7.55
CA GLU A 86 12.83 20.46 8.60
C GLU A 86 14.31 20.10 8.41
N GLU A 87 14.60 18.85 8.03
CA GLU A 87 15.95 18.41 7.72
C GLU A 87 16.53 19.11 6.47
N VAL A 88 15.72 19.27 5.41
CA VAL A 88 16.10 20.06 4.23
C VAL A 88 16.46 21.50 4.63
N ARG A 89 15.62 22.16 5.44
CA ARG A 89 15.88 23.53 5.92
C ARG A 89 17.17 23.62 6.74
N ARG A 90 17.42 22.62 7.59
CA ARG A 90 18.66 22.54 8.38
C ARG A 90 19.89 22.45 7.48
N LEU A 91 19.86 21.56 6.47
CA LEU A 91 20.95 21.37 5.52
C LEU A 91 21.14 22.60 4.61
N ALA A 92 20.06 23.22 4.15
CA ALA A 92 20.06 24.44 3.37
C ALA A 92 20.77 25.59 4.11
N LYS A 93 20.46 25.79 5.40
CA LYS A 93 21.15 26.77 6.25
C LYS A 93 22.64 26.46 6.41
N GLN A 94 23.01 25.20 6.62
CA GLN A 94 24.42 24.80 6.73
C GLN A 94 25.19 25.05 5.42
N LEU A 95 24.54 24.83 4.28
CA LEU A 95 25.10 25.11 2.96
C LEU A 95 25.26 26.63 2.76
N GLU A 96 24.26 27.42 3.12
CA GLU A 96 24.30 28.89 3.09
C GLU A 96 25.46 29.44 3.93
N ASP A 97 25.62 28.99 5.17
CA ASP A 97 26.72 29.40 6.05
C ASP A 97 28.09 29.04 5.46
N SER A 98 28.20 27.90 4.79
CA SER A 98 29.44 27.45 4.15
C SER A 98 29.78 28.28 2.91
N ILE A 99 28.79 28.56 2.06
CA ILE A 99 28.95 29.44 0.90
C ILE A 99 29.32 30.86 1.33
N ASN A 100 28.67 31.40 2.37
CA ASN A 100 28.99 32.72 2.91
C ASN A 100 30.43 32.80 3.44
N ARG A 101 30.96 31.72 4.03
CA ARG A 101 32.36 31.65 4.46
C ARG A 101 33.35 31.66 3.30
N ILE A 102 33.05 30.96 2.20
CA ILE A 102 33.86 30.96 0.97
C ILE A 102 33.77 32.32 0.26
N GLY A 103 32.55 32.85 0.13
CA GLY A 103 32.24 34.03 -0.65
C GLY A 103 32.80 35.34 -0.10
N LYS A 104 33.02 35.43 1.23
CA LYS A 104 33.65 36.60 1.85
C LYS A 104 35.04 36.95 1.30
N ARG A 105 35.71 36.03 0.58
CA ARG A 105 37.04 36.26 0.01
C ARG A 105 37.21 35.79 -1.45
N ASN A 106 36.36 34.88 -1.95
CA ASN A 106 36.67 34.11 -3.16
C ASN A 106 35.58 34.06 -4.25
N LEU A 107 34.39 34.66 -4.04
CA LEU A 107 33.30 34.61 -5.03
C LEU A 107 32.89 35.99 -5.51
N GLN A 108 32.55 36.09 -6.80
CA GLN A 108 31.90 37.28 -7.34
C GLN A 108 30.45 37.36 -6.84
N THR A 109 29.90 38.58 -6.74
CA THR A 109 28.56 38.84 -6.21
C THR A 109 27.47 38.02 -6.90
N ASP A 110 27.57 37.80 -8.21
CA ASP A 110 26.58 37.04 -8.97
C ASP A 110 26.61 35.54 -8.67
N GLN A 111 27.79 34.97 -8.41
CA GLN A 111 27.93 33.57 -8.01
C GLN A 111 27.31 33.32 -6.64
N LEU A 112 27.46 34.27 -5.71
CA LEU A 112 26.83 34.21 -4.39
C LEU A 112 25.31 34.26 -4.49
N ARG A 113 24.75 35.17 -5.30
CA ARG A 113 23.30 35.25 -5.54
C ARG A 113 22.76 33.98 -6.18
N ALA A 114 23.45 33.42 -7.17
CA ALA A 114 23.03 32.18 -7.83
C ALA A 114 22.96 31.01 -6.84
N ALA A 115 23.95 30.90 -5.95
CA ALA A 115 23.97 29.86 -4.93
C ALA A 115 22.85 30.04 -3.88
N GLN A 116 22.62 31.26 -3.42
CA GLN A 116 21.50 31.58 -2.51
C GLN A 116 20.14 31.28 -3.14
N SER A 117 19.94 31.65 -4.41
CA SER A 117 18.71 31.36 -5.15
C SER A 117 18.48 29.85 -5.32
N SER A 118 19.54 29.08 -5.56
CA SER A 118 19.46 27.62 -5.64
C SER A 118 19.05 27.00 -4.30
N ILE A 119 19.62 27.47 -3.19
CA ILE A 119 19.24 27.02 -1.83
C ILE A 119 17.76 27.32 -1.55
N GLN A 120 17.31 28.54 -1.81
CA GLN A 120 15.91 28.93 -1.62
C GLN A 120 14.96 28.10 -2.49
N SER A 121 15.38 27.75 -3.71
CA SER A 121 14.60 26.91 -4.62
C SER A 121 14.44 25.49 -4.07
N ILE A 122 15.49 24.92 -3.46
CA ILE A 122 15.44 23.59 -2.82
C ILE A 122 14.49 23.59 -1.62
N GLU A 123 14.59 24.60 -0.74
CA GLU A 123 13.67 24.73 0.40
C GLU A 123 12.22 24.87 -0.07
N SER A 124 11.98 25.73 -1.07
CA SER A 124 10.65 25.96 -1.64
C SER A 124 10.07 24.70 -2.29
N LEU A 125 10.90 23.94 -3.01
CA LEU A 125 10.50 22.66 -3.60
C LEU A 125 10.07 21.67 -2.52
N SER A 126 10.86 21.51 -1.46
CA SER A 126 10.51 20.60 -0.36
C SER A 126 9.20 20.99 0.35
N LYS A 127 8.94 22.29 0.50
CA LYS A 127 7.68 22.79 1.06
C LYS A 127 6.50 22.53 0.11
N SER A 128 6.69 22.73 -1.18
CA SER A 128 5.65 22.49 -2.19
C SER A 128 5.22 21.02 -2.24
N VAL A 129 6.13 20.07 -1.96
CA VAL A 129 5.79 18.66 -1.83
C VAL A 129 4.81 18.46 -0.68
N ILE A 130 5.07 19.01 0.52
CA ILE A 130 4.14 18.94 1.66
C ILE A 130 2.78 19.54 1.29
N ASP A 131 2.79 20.72 0.67
CA ASP A 131 1.56 21.45 0.34
C ASP A 131 0.72 20.71 -0.70
N SER A 132 1.34 19.91 -1.56
CA SER A 132 0.62 19.07 -2.52
C SER A 132 -0.23 17.97 -1.85
N TYR A 133 0.05 17.62 -0.58
CA TYR A 133 -0.77 16.70 0.21
C TYR A 133 -1.91 17.39 0.98
N ALA A 134 -2.12 18.70 0.79
CA ALA A 134 -3.23 19.45 1.38
C ALA A 134 -4.64 18.87 1.16
N PRO A 135 -4.94 18.12 0.07
CA PRO A 135 -6.23 17.43 -0.06
C PRO A 135 -6.50 16.38 1.03
N ILE A 136 -5.48 15.97 1.78
CA ILE A 136 -5.64 15.11 2.95
C ILE A 136 -5.74 16.02 4.19
N PRO A 137 -6.88 16.03 4.90
CA PRO A 137 -7.05 16.88 6.07
C PRO A 137 -5.99 16.60 7.13
N ARG A 138 -5.30 17.65 7.59
CA ARG A 138 -4.48 17.56 8.82
C ARG A 138 -5.36 17.36 10.06
N ASP A 139 -6.60 17.84 10.00
CA ASP A 139 -7.65 17.61 10.98
C ASP A 139 -8.81 16.84 10.34
N MET A 140 -8.84 15.53 10.60
CA MET A 140 -9.86 14.62 10.07
C MET A 140 -11.24 14.80 10.73
N GLY A 141 -11.35 15.58 11.81
CA GLY A 141 -12.64 15.85 12.46
C GLY A 141 -13.48 16.93 11.74
N HIS A 142 -12.82 17.77 10.93
CA HIS A 142 -13.44 18.94 10.30
C HIS A 142 -13.14 19.10 8.81
N GLY A 143 -12.19 18.35 8.25
CA GLY A 143 -11.87 18.37 6.83
C GLY A 143 -12.56 17.26 6.02
N ILE A 144 -12.59 17.46 4.69
CA ILE A 144 -13.10 16.48 3.73
C ILE A 144 -11.96 15.57 3.31
N ASP A 145 -12.07 14.27 3.58
CA ASP A 145 -11.15 13.26 3.06
C ASP A 145 -11.56 12.87 1.64
N GLU A 146 -11.02 13.58 0.64
CA GLU A 146 -11.31 13.36 -0.78
C GLU A 146 -10.90 11.96 -1.25
N VAL A 147 -9.83 11.39 -0.67
CA VAL A 147 -9.36 10.04 -1.00
C VAL A 147 -10.38 9.00 -0.53
N LEU A 148 -10.88 9.13 0.70
CA LEU A 148 -11.94 8.25 1.20
C LEU A 148 -13.21 8.39 0.36
N ALA A 149 -13.62 9.61 0.01
CA ALA A 149 -14.83 9.83 -0.77
C ALA A 149 -14.77 9.12 -2.12
N ARG A 150 -13.65 9.24 -2.84
CA ARG A 150 -13.41 8.54 -4.12
C ARG A 150 -13.39 7.02 -3.93
N LEU A 151 -12.77 6.52 -2.86
CA LEU A 151 -12.74 5.08 -2.56
C LEU A 151 -14.14 4.53 -2.26
N ILE A 152 -14.96 5.25 -1.50
CA ILE A 152 -16.34 4.83 -1.19
C ILE A 152 -17.15 4.71 -2.48
N GLU A 153 -17.07 5.70 -3.37
CA GLU A 153 -17.77 5.66 -4.66
C GLU A 153 -17.28 4.51 -5.55
N LEU A 154 -15.95 4.35 -5.65
CA LEU A 154 -15.33 3.34 -6.50
C LEU A 154 -15.61 1.91 -6.03
N LEU A 155 -15.60 1.68 -4.72
CA LEU A 155 -15.71 0.36 -4.11
C LEU A 155 -17.12 0.00 -3.67
N ASP A 156 -18.11 0.87 -3.93
CA ASP A 156 -19.51 0.59 -3.63
C ASP A 156 -19.95 -0.70 -4.36
N GLY A 157 -20.55 -1.62 -3.61
CA GLY A 157 -20.92 -2.95 -4.11
C GLY A 157 -19.76 -3.94 -4.35
N HIS A 158 -18.50 -3.54 -4.14
CA HIS A 158 -17.31 -4.39 -4.33
C HIS A 158 -16.68 -4.88 -3.01
N VAL A 159 -17.22 -4.44 -1.87
CA VAL A 159 -16.79 -4.90 -0.54
C VAL A 159 -17.53 -6.19 -0.17
N GLY A 160 -16.77 -7.18 0.32
CA GLY A 160 -17.31 -8.43 0.83
C GLY A 160 -18.23 -8.22 2.03
N ASN A 161 -19.24 -9.10 2.17
CA ASN A 161 -20.11 -9.08 3.33
C ASN A 161 -19.34 -9.43 4.60
N GLN A 162 -19.72 -8.80 5.72
CA GLN A 162 -19.23 -9.19 7.03
C GLN A 162 -19.54 -10.68 7.29
N PRO A 163 -18.53 -11.50 7.64
CA PRO A 163 -18.77 -12.89 8.02
C PRO A 163 -19.67 -12.98 9.26
N THR A 164 -20.48 -14.04 9.36
CA THR A 164 -21.23 -14.29 10.60
C THR A 164 -20.26 -14.50 11.77
N PRO A 165 -20.69 -14.25 13.03
CA PRO A 165 -19.84 -14.49 14.19
C PRO A 165 -19.25 -15.90 14.23
N GLU A 166 -20.02 -16.91 13.82
CA GLU A 166 -19.60 -18.30 13.77
C GLU A 166 -18.55 -18.52 12.68
N THR A 167 -18.75 -17.95 11.49
CA THR A 167 -17.79 -18.02 10.37
C THR A 167 -16.48 -17.34 10.76
N LEU A 168 -16.57 -16.15 11.34
CA LEU A 168 -15.40 -15.40 11.80
C LEU A 168 -14.63 -16.16 12.88
N ALA A 169 -15.33 -16.76 13.84
CA ALA A 169 -14.69 -17.54 14.89
C ALA A 169 -13.96 -18.78 14.33
N ALA A 170 -14.58 -19.48 13.37
CA ALA A 170 -13.98 -20.62 12.68
C ALA A 170 -12.75 -20.20 11.87
N ASP A 171 -12.82 -19.11 11.11
CA ASP A 171 -11.68 -18.60 10.36
C ASP A 171 -10.55 -18.15 11.29
N GLN A 172 -10.86 -17.52 12.42
CA GLN A 172 -9.85 -17.10 13.38
C GLN A 172 -9.15 -18.29 14.03
N GLU A 173 -9.85 -19.39 14.28
CA GLU A 173 -9.24 -20.62 14.79
C GLU A 173 -8.33 -21.27 13.75
N GLU A 174 -8.77 -21.34 12.50
CA GLU A 174 -7.95 -21.88 11.42
C GLU A 174 -6.72 -21.00 11.14
N GLY A 175 -6.87 -19.68 11.17
CA GLY A 175 -5.73 -18.76 11.05
C GLY A 175 -4.70 -18.97 12.14
N ARG A 176 -5.13 -19.14 13.41
CA ARG A 176 -4.23 -19.44 14.55
C ARG A 176 -3.49 -20.76 14.34
N ARG A 177 -4.20 -21.79 13.87
CA ARG A 177 -3.61 -23.10 13.56
C ARG A 177 -2.55 -22.98 12.47
N ARG A 178 -2.87 -22.31 11.35
CA ARG A 178 -1.94 -22.10 10.24
C ARG A 178 -0.73 -21.27 10.64
N PHE A 179 -0.92 -20.23 11.45
CA PHE A 179 0.19 -19.46 12.03
C PHE A 179 1.13 -20.35 12.85
N ALA A 180 0.57 -21.15 13.78
CA ALA A 180 1.36 -22.04 14.64
C ALA A 180 2.12 -23.11 13.84
N GLU A 181 1.52 -23.61 12.76
CA GLU A 181 2.11 -24.62 11.87
C GLU A 181 2.96 -24.04 10.74
N LYS A 182 3.10 -22.71 10.65
CA LYS A 182 3.80 -21.98 9.59
C LYS A 182 3.27 -22.27 8.18
N ILE A 183 1.95 -22.24 8.04
CA ILE A 183 1.23 -22.44 6.78
C ILE A 183 0.74 -21.09 6.27
N ALA A 184 1.11 -20.76 5.03
CA ALA A 184 0.76 -19.50 4.36
C ALA A 184 -0.73 -19.36 4.04
N PRO A 185 -1.32 -18.15 4.08
CA PRO A 185 -0.69 -16.87 4.38
C PRO A 185 -0.74 -16.51 5.88
N GLY A 186 0.02 -15.51 6.30
CA GLY A 186 -0.04 -14.91 7.64
C GLY A 186 0.95 -15.49 8.67
N PHE A 187 1.70 -16.55 8.36
CA PHE A 187 2.69 -17.09 9.32
C PHE A 187 3.89 -16.17 9.53
N ALA A 188 4.12 -15.24 8.61
CA ALA A 188 5.24 -14.31 8.65
C ALA A 188 4.93 -13.05 9.49
N ASP A 189 3.71 -12.90 9.98
CA ASP A 189 3.33 -11.75 10.79
C ASP A 189 4.03 -11.77 12.16
N THR A 190 4.65 -10.63 12.48
CA THR A 190 5.46 -10.47 13.68
C THR A 190 4.66 -10.05 14.91
N ASP A 191 3.39 -9.65 14.74
CA ASP A 191 2.57 -9.07 15.79
C ASP A 191 1.64 -10.13 16.42
N LYS A 192 2.11 -10.72 17.52
CA LYS A 192 1.43 -11.83 18.21
C LYS A 192 0.25 -11.40 19.07
N ASP A 193 0.06 -10.11 19.33
CA ASP A 193 -1.02 -9.66 20.22
C ASP A 193 -2.19 -9.05 19.45
N HIS A 194 -1.96 -8.43 18.29
CA HIS A 194 -2.97 -7.71 17.52
C HIS A 194 -2.89 -8.08 16.04
N GLY A 195 -3.71 -9.04 15.61
CA GLY A 195 -3.86 -9.33 14.17
C GLY A 195 -3.32 -10.66 13.67
N ILE A 196 -3.15 -11.67 14.54
CA ILE A 196 -2.68 -13.05 14.21
C ILE A 196 -3.37 -13.70 12.98
N ASN A 197 -4.44 -13.14 12.43
CA ASN A 197 -5.18 -13.73 11.32
C ASN A 197 -5.47 -12.77 10.15
N GLY A 198 -4.94 -11.54 10.11
CA GLY A 198 -5.33 -10.55 9.08
C GLY A 198 -5.24 -11.11 7.65
N ASP A 199 -4.05 -11.58 7.29
CA ASP A 199 -3.75 -12.21 6.00
C ASP A 199 -4.59 -13.48 5.74
N TYR A 200 -4.79 -14.31 6.77
CA TYR A 200 -5.62 -15.51 6.65
C TYR A 200 -7.10 -15.16 6.43
N LEU A 201 -7.65 -14.19 7.16
CA LEU A 201 -9.04 -13.76 7.05
C LEU A 201 -9.31 -13.15 5.67
N LEU A 202 -8.37 -12.32 5.18
CA LEU A 202 -8.36 -11.81 3.81
C LEU A 202 -8.46 -12.98 2.81
N TRP A 203 -7.56 -13.96 2.91
CA TRP A 203 -7.55 -15.12 2.01
C TRP A 203 -8.82 -15.99 2.12
N ALA A 204 -9.35 -16.19 3.33
CA ALA A 204 -10.58 -16.94 3.56
C ALA A 204 -11.79 -16.29 2.89
N GLU A 205 -11.86 -14.96 2.93
CA GLU A 205 -12.92 -14.18 2.26
C GLU A 205 -12.78 -14.21 0.74
N ILE A 206 -11.56 -14.12 0.19
CA ILE A 206 -11.30 -14.33 -1.25
C ILE A 206 -11.80 -15.70 -1.70
N LYS A 207 -11.45 -16.76 -0.98
CA LYS A 207 -11.90 -18.12 -1.29
C LYS A 207 -13.41 -18.23 -1.31
N ARG A 208 -14.09 -17.66 -0.32
CA ARG A 208 -15.56 -17.65 -0.27
C ARG A 208 -16.16 -16.88 -1.45
N ALA A 209 -15.59 -15.75 -1.84
CA ALA A 209 -16.06 -14.97 -2.99
C ALA A 209 -15.93 -15.74 -4.32
N CYS A 210 -14.95 -16.64 -4.43
CA CYS A 210 -14.74 -17.46 -5.62
C CYS A 210 -15.47 -18.82 -5.57
N ALA A 211 -16.01 -19.23 -4.42
CA ALA A 211 -16.58 -20.58 -4.25
C ALA A 211 -17.76 -20.85 -5.19
N ALA A 212 -18.62 -19.85 -5.42
CA ALA A 212 -19.78 -19.98 -6.30
C ALA A 212 -19.46 -19.80 -7.79
N ASN A 213 -18.38 -19.08 -8.11
CA ASN A 213 -17.94 -18.83 -9.48
C ASN A 213 -16.40 -18.86 -9.54
N PRO A 214 -15.81 -20.06 -9.68
CA PRO A 214 -14.36 -20.22 -9.77
C PRO A 214 -13.79 -19.43 -10.95
N ARG A 215 -12.86 -18.53 -10.66
CA ARG A 215 -12.16 -17.69 -11.63
C ARG A 215 -10.75 -17.39 -11.11
N PRO A 216 -9.81 -16.97 -11.98
CA PRO A 216 -8.49 -16.53 -11.53
C PRO A 216 -8.61 -15.42 -10.50
N VAL A 217 -7.66 -15.36 -9.56
CA VAL A 217 -7.59 -14.29 -8.56
C VAL A 217 -6.27 -13.55 -8.73
N LEU A 218 -6.36 -12.22 -8.76
CA LEU A 218 -5.22 -11.31 -8.71
C LEU A 218 -5.25 -10.60 -7.37
N LEU A 219 -4.33 -10.94 -6.47
CA LEU A 219 -4.14 -10.21 -5.21
C LEU A 219 -3.21 -9.02 -5.46
N VAL A 220 -3.69 -7.81 -5.20
CA VAL A 220 -2.88 -6.58 -5.26
C VAL A 220 -2.38 -6.28 -3.85
N THR A 221 -1.10 -6.54 -3.62
CA THR A 221 -0.43 -6.32 -2.33
C THR A 221 1.00 -5.82 -2.54
N ASN A 222 1.46 -5.00 -1.59
CA ASN A 222 2.89 -4.63 -1.46
C ASN A 222 3.66 -5.61 -0.56
N ASP A 223 2.99 -6.62 -0.01
CA ASP A 223 3.56 -7.62 0.88
C ASP A 223 4.15 -8.82 0.12
N VAL A 224 5.20 -8.54 -0.64
CA VAL A 224 5.83 -9.54 -1.53
C VAL A 224 7.07 -10.19 -0.91
N THR A 225 7.57 -9.66 0.20
CA THR A 225 8.88 -10.06 0.78
C THR A 225 8.76 -10.92 2.05
N LYS A 226 7.57 -11.07 2.62
CA LYS A 226 7.36 -11.86 3.84
C LYS A 226 7.41 -13.37 3.61
N GLY A 227 7.27 -13.82 2.36
CA GLY A 227 7.42 -15.22 1.96
C GLY A 227 6.19 -16.10 2.21
N ASP A 228 5.03 -15.50 2.51
CA ASP A 228 3.77 -16.19 2.78
C ASP A 228 2.70 -15.97 1.69
N TRP A 229 2.86 -14.95 0.86
CA TRP A 229 2.07 -14.76 -0.36
C TRP A 229 2.73 -15.32 -1.63
N ILE A 230 4.07 -15.28 -1.70
CA ILE A 230 4.86 -15.68 -2.87
C ILE A 230 5.69 -16.91 -2.54
N PHE A 231 5.64 -17.91 -3.42
CA PHE A 231 6.59 -19.02 -3.42
C PHE A 231 7.92 -18.58 -4.01
N GLU A 232 8.98 -18.68 -3.21
CA GLU A 232 10.36 -18.44 -3.64
C GLU A 232 11.17 -19.72 -3.63
N SER A 233 12.05 -19.87 -4.63
CA SER A 233 13.02 -20.97 -4.69
C SER A 233 14.38 -20.43 -5.11
N GLY A 234 15.42 -20.67 -4.29
CA GLY A 234 16.78 -20.20 -4.58
C GLY A 234 16.92 -18.67 -4.68
N GLY A 235 16.06 -17.90 -4.01
CA GLY A 235 16.01 -16.44 -4.09
C GLY A 235 15.30 -15.89 -5.33
N ILE A 236 14.59 -16.74 -6.08
CA ILE A 236 13.80 -16.36 -7.25
C ILE A 236 12.32 -16.53 -6.90
N ALA A 237 11.53 -15.47 -7.07
CA ALA A 237 10.07 -15.53 -6.99
C ALA A 237 9.51 -16.35 -8.16
N VAL A 238 8.73 -17.37 -7.86
CA VAL A 238 8.19 -18.31 -8.86
C VAL A 238 6.72 -18.02 -9.14
N GLY A 239 5.92 -17.74 -8.11
CA GLY A 239 4.47 -17.52 -8.23
C GLY A 239 3.79 -17.42 -6.87
N ALA A 240 2.47 -17.55 -6.83
CA ALA A 240 1.72 -17.59 -5.57
C ALA A 240 2.20 -18.73 -4.67
N HIS A 241 2.18 -18.53 -3.35
CA HIS A 241 2.62 -19.54 -2.39
C HIS A 241 1.78 -20.83 -2.55
N VAL A 242 2.44 -22.00 -2.55
CA VAL A 242 1.81 -23.31 -2.83
C VAL A 242 0.63 -23.68 -1.90
N ASN A 243 0.61 -23.10 -0.70
CA ASN A 243 -0.46 -23.27 0.30
C ASN A 243 -1.69 -22.36 0.06
N LEU A 244 -1.71 -21.58 -1.02
CA LEU A 244 -2.82 -20.69 -1.39
C LEU A 244 -3.74 -21.27 -2.46
N ILE A 245 -3.29 -22.32 -3.17
CA ILE A 245 -3.94 -22.94 -4.34
C ILE A 245 -4.62 -24.25 -3.94
#